data_AF-A0A662R2E5-F1
#
_entry.id   AF-A0A662R2E5-F1
#
_cell.length_a   1.000
_cell.length_b   1.000
_cell.length_c   1.000
_cell.angle_alpha   90.00
_cell.angle_beta   90.00
_cell.angle_gamma   90.00
#
_symmetry.space_group_name_H-M   'P 1'
#
loop_
_entity.id
_entity.type
_entity.pdbx_description
1 polymer ?
#
loop_
_entity_poly.entity_id
_entity_poly.type
_entity_poly.pdbx_seq_one_letter_code
_entity_poly.pdbx_strand_id
1 'polypeptide(L)'
;MSMKLEFGNKVIEGTPRKLNEMVDVVYDRQWLEQADMDMELYYMFRDLSLSKTDRERLMESGLRYDITIIPPNMLGCEYVKTVGHFHPRVPGENVSYTELYEVLRGEAVYLFQKQNNGKVEDVIVVEAHEGDKVLIPPNYGHITINSSNKILKMANLVARDFESDYEPIKKRGGGAYYLTTEGFVPNENYEHLPQIRFCKPTNTPLAGLSKSKEIYSLVKSDEGIRTLRYLTHPQEYTEMFERLY
;
A
#
# COMPACT_ATOMS: atom_id res chain seq x y z
N MET A 1 -8.99 18.32 14.60
CA MET A 1 -7.76 19.06 14.22
C MET A 1 -7.14 18.28 13.08
N SER A 2 -6.79 18.92 11.97
CA SER A 2 -6.20 18.22 10.83
C SER A 2 -4.78 17.73 11.12
N MET A 3 -4.46 16.52 10.66
CA MET A 3 -3.12 15.94 10.79
C MET A 3 -2.14 16.74 9.93
N LYS A 4 -1.03 17.18 10.52
CA LYS A 4 0.04 17.91 9.81
C LYS A 4 1.32 17.10 9.78
N LEU A 5 2.04 17.18 8.67
CA LEU A 5 3.33 16.53 8.46
C LEU A 5 4.38 17.59 8.14
N GLU A 6 5.47 17.58 8.90
CA GLU A 6 6.69 18.28 8.52
C GLU A 6 7.45 17.42 7.51
N PHE A 7 7.73 18.00 6.34
CA PHE A 7 8.49 17.34 5.27
C PHE A 7 9.45 18.35 4.64
N GLY A 8 10.74 18.19 4.92
CA GLY A 8 11.75 19.21 4.59
C GLY A 8 11.48 20.51 5.33
N ASN A 9 11.33 21.62 4.60
CA ASN A 9 11.00 22.94 5.15
C ASN A 9 9.50 23.29 5.06
N LYS A 10 8.64 22.32 4.77
CA LYS A 10 7.19 22.52 4.58
C LYS A 10 6.41 21.83 5.69
N VAL A 11 5.29 22.44 6.05
CA VAL A 11 4.22 21.80 6.82
C VAL A 11 3.08 21.53 5.85
N ILE A 12 2.68 20.27 5.73
CA ILE A 12 1.67 19.80 4.79
C ILE A 12 0.49 19.27 5.59
N GLU A 13 -0.71 19.60 5.17
CA GLU A 13 -1.95 19.10 5.77
C GLU A 13 -2.36 17.80 5.09
N GLY A 14 -2.67 16.78 5.88
CA GLY A 14 -3.04 15.46 5.38
C GLY A 14 -4.49 15.43 4.94
N THR A 15 -4.77 14.75 3.83
CA THR A 15 -6.14 14.44 3.42
C THR A 15 -6.63 13.23 4.21
N PRO A 16 -7.65 13.36 5.07
CA PRO A 16 -8.17 12.23 5.82
C PRO A 16 -8.95 11.29 4.91
N ARG A 17 -8.90 9.99 5.22
CA ARG A 17 -9.92 9.01 4.83
C ARG A 17 -10.86 8.83 6.00
N LYS A 18 -12.16 9.00 5.76
CA LYS A 18 -13.21 8.83 6.77
C LYS A 18 -13.90 7.47 6.65
N LEU A 19 -14.57 7.05 7.74
CA LEU A 19 -15.29 5.79 7.79
C LEU A 19 -16.42 5.69 6.75
N ASN A 20 -17.13 6.78 6.47
CA ASN A 20 -18.16 6.81 5.42
C ASN A 20 -17.64 6.42 4.02
N GLU A 21 -16.36 6.64 3.74
CA GLU A 21 -15.71 6.25 2.47
C GLU A 21 -15.26 4.76 2.46
N MET A 22 -15.29 4.12 3.62
CA MET A 22 -14.83 2.74 3.85
C MET A 22 -15.96 1.75 4.14
N VAL A 23 -17.22 2.21 4.21
CA VAL A 23 -18.39 1.37 4.58
C VAL A 23 -18.46 0.07 3.81
N ASP A 24 -18.12 0.07 2.51
CA ASP A 24 -18.19 -1.11 1.67
C ASP A 24 -17.25 -2.22 2.17
N VAL A 25 -16.12 -1.87 2.79
CA VAL A 25 -15.00 -2.79 3.06
C VAL A 25 -14.80 -3.16 4.53
N VAL A 26 -15.75 -2.81 5.42
CA VAL A 26 -15.68 -3.13 6.85
C VAL A 26 -16.22 -4.54 7.11
N TYR A 27 -15.48 -5.35 7.86
CA TYR A 27 -15.89 -6.70 8.25
C TYR A 27 -17.06 -6.69 9.25
N ASP A 28 -16.89 -5.95 10.36
CA ASP A 28 -17.85 -5.93 11.47
C ASP A 28 -19.05 -5.03 11.15
N ARG A 29 -20.07 -5.62 10.51
CA ARG A 29 -21.28 -4.90 10.07
C ARG A 29 -22.13 -4.41 11.24
N GLN A 30 -22.16 -5.16 12.35
CA GLN A 30 -22.93 -4.77 13.53
C GLN A 30 -22.31 -3.54 14.21
N TRP A 31 -20.98 -3.51 14.33
CA TRP A 31 -20.27 -2.31 14.82
C TRP A 31 -20.51 -1.11 13.89
N LEU A 32 -20.47 -1.32 12.57
CA LEU A 32 -20.61 -0.27 11.57
C LEU A 32 -21.95 0.49 11.67
N GLU A 33 -23.04 -0.18 12.02
CA GLU A 33 -24.38 0.43 12.18
C GLU A 33 -24.43 1.55 13.24
N GLN A 34 -23.51 1.51 14.21
CA GLN A 34 -23.46 2.44 15.34
C GLN A 34 -22.23 3.34 15.32
N ALA A 35 -21.32 3.13 14.36
CA ALA A 35 -20.06 3.83 14.29
C ALA A 35 -20.23 5.29 13.80
N ASP A 36 -19.33 6.16 14.23
CA ASP A 36 -19.28 7.54 13.75
C ASP A 36 -18.74 7.57 12.30
N MET A 37 -19.62 7.90 11.35
CA MET A 37 -19.30 7.97 9.93
C MET A 37 -18.25 9.05 9.59
N ASP A 38 -18.06 10.05 10.45
CA ASP A 38 -17.05 11.09 10.30
C ASP A 38 -15.69 10.72 10.92
N MET A 39 -15.57 9.54 11.54
CA MET A 39 -14.32 9.02 12.10
C MET A 39 -13.22 9.00 11.03
N GLU A 40 -12.13 9.71 11.28
CA GLU A 40 -10.94 9.71 10.44
C GLU A 40 -10.09 8.48 10.73
N LEU A 41 -9.79 7.68 9.70
CA LEU A 41 -9.12 6.40 9.81
C LEU A 41 -7.62 6.47 9.49
N TYR A 42 -7.26 7.27 8.49
CA TYR A 42 -5.86 7.50 8.11
C TYR A 42 -5.73 8.78 7.29
N TYR A 43 -4.49 9.25 7.13
CA TYR A 43 -4.16 10.52 6.47
C TYR A 43 -3.15 10.30 5.35
N MET A 44 -3.43 10.87 4.18
CA MET A 44 -2.59 10.78 2.99
C MET A 44 -1.92 12.12 2.72
N PHE A 45 -0.62 12.08 2.40
CA PHE A 45 0.20 13.22 2.00
C PHE A 45 0.83 12.89 0.66
N ARG A 46 0.32 13.49 -0.42
CA ARG A 46 0.67 13.10 -1.78
C ARG A 46 1.64 14.07 -2.44
N ASP A 47 2.38 13.56 -3.43
CA ASP A 47 3.25 14.34 -4.30
C ASP A 47 4.33 15.14 -3.56
N LEU A 48 5.01 14.47 -2.62
CA LEU A 48 6.00 15.09 -1.75
C LEU A 48 7.40 15.10 -2.38
N SER A 49 8.13 16.19 -2.14
CA SER A 49 9.52 16.36 -2.58
C SER A 49 10.30 17.27 -1.62
N LEU A 50 11.55 16.91 -1.27
CA LEU A 50 12.44 17.67 -0.38
C LEU A 50 13.12 18.86 -1.08
N SER A 51 13.30 18.79 -2.41
CA SER A 51 13.88 19.86 -3.21
C SER A 51 13.18 20.01 -4.56
N LYS A 52 13.45 21.11 -5.28
CA LYS A 52 12.97 21.31 -6.66
C LYS A 52 13.54 20.26 -7.60
N THR A 53 14.83 19.94 -7.46
CA THR A 53 15.50 18.91 -8.26
C THR A 53 14.90 17.53 -8.03
N ASP A 54 14.58 17.16 -6.79
CA ASP A 54 13.92 15.88 -6.51
C ASP A 54 12.50 15.84 -7.11
N ARG A 55 11.78 16.97 -7.09
CA ARG A 55 10.48 17.10 -7.74
C ARG A 55 10.58 16.91 -9.26
N GLU A 56 11.54 17.56 -9.90
CA GLU A 56 11.79 17.43 -11.34
C GLU A 56 12.10 15.97 -11.71
N ARG A 57 12.98 15.30 -10.96
CA ARG A 57 13.28 13.86 -11.17
C ARG A 57 12.05 12.97 -11.03
N LEU A 58 11.23 13.17 -10.00
CA LEU A 58 9.98 12.41 -9.83
C LEU A 58 9.02 12.65 -11.00
N MET A 59 8.86 13.90 -11.44
CA MET A 59 7.99 14.23 -12.56
C MET A 59 8.49 13.63 -13.88
N GLU A 60 9.77 13.77 -14.21
CA GLU A 60 10.37 13.25 -15.44
C GLU A 60 10.39 11.71 -15.50
N SER A 61 10.46 11.05 -14.35
CA SER A 61 10.38 9.59 -14.25
C SER A 61 8.95 9.03 -14.16
N GLY A 62 7.93 9.90 -14.18
CA GLY A 62 6.54 9.48 -14.04
C GLY A 62 6.20 8.91 -12.66
N LEU A 63 6.93 9.31 -11.62
CA LEU A 63 6.78 8.83 -10.25
C LEU A 63 6.21 9.92 -9.33
N ARG A 64 5.63 9.48 -8.21
CA ARG A 64 5.40 10.32 -7.04
C ARG A 64 5.81 9.59 -5.76
N TYR A 65 6.20 10.37 -4.77
CA TYR A 65 6.46 9.91 -3.41
C TYR A 65 5.34 10.42 -2.50
N ASP A 66 4.69 9.50 -1.81
CA ASP A 66 3.59 9.79 -0.90
C ASP A 66 3.93 9.29 0.51
N ILE A 67 3.26 9.83 1.52
CA ILE A 67 3.28 9.33 2.90
C ILE A 67 1.85 9.06 3.35
N THR A 68 1.65 7.94 4.04
CA THR A 68 0.40 7.60 4.72
C THR A 68 0.65 7.42 6.21
N ILE A 69 -0.21 8.03 7.03
CA ILE A 69 -0.20 7.88 8.49
C ILE A 69 -1.51 7.21 8.91
N ILE A 70 -1.41 6.06 9.57
CA ILE A 70 -2.53 5.25 10.05
C ILE A 70 -2.45 5.19 11.58
N PRO A 71 -3.21 6.03 12.32
CA PRO A 71 -3.33 5.89 13.78
C PRO A 71 -3.88 4.51 14.16
N PRO A 72 -3.58 4.00 15.36
CA PRO A 72 -4.15 2.76 15.84
C PRO A 72 -5.65 2.96 16.08
N ASN A 73 -6.48 2.13 15.45
CA ASN A 73 -7.93 2.14 15.58
C ASN A 73 -8.48 0.73 15.35
N MET A 74 -9.69 0.49 15.82
CA MET A 74 -10.45 -0.73 15.58
C MET A 74 -11.76 -0.40 14.87
N LEU A 75 -12.12 -1.22 13.88
CA LEU A 75 -13.39 -1.24 13.18
C LEU A 75 -14.22 -2.40 13.75
N GLY A 76 -14.65 -2.25 15.00
CA GLY A 76 -15.25 -3.34 15.78
C GLY A 76 -14.18 -4.35 16.21
N CYS A 77 -14.32 -5.60 15.77
CA CYS A 77 -13.30 -6.63 15.96
C CYS A 77 -12.17 -6.61 14.90
N GLU A 78 -12.27 -5.78 13.86
CA GLU A 78 -11.29 -5.69 12.78
C GLU A 78 -10.26 -4.58 13.01
N TYR A 79 -8.99 -4.80 12.69
CA TYR A 79 -7.97 -3.75 12.76
C TYR A 79 -8.15 -2.69 11.66
N VAL A 80 -7.81 -1.43 11.96
CA VAL A 80 -7.87 -0.36 10.96
C VAL A 80 -6.96 -0.66 9.77
N LYS A 81 -7.47 -0.36 8.58
CA LYS A 81 -6.83 -0.67 7.30
C LYS A 81 -7.10 0.41 6.26
N THR A 82 -6.35 0.38 5.17
CA THR A 82 -6.69 1.13 3.95
C THR A 82 -7.84 0.46 3.20
N VAL A 83 -8.51 1.19 2.30
CA VAL A 83 -9.62 0.63 1.48
C VAL A 83 -9.19 -0.61 0.70
N GLY A 84 -7.96 -0.60 0.18
CA GLY A 84 -7.45 -1.59 -0.75
C GLY A 84 -7.80 -1.27 -2.19
N HIS A 85 -6.88 -1.55 -3.11
CA HIS A 85 -7.10 -1.33 -4.54
C HIS A 85 -6.15 -2.14 -5.41
N PHE A 86 -6.47 -2.20 -6.69
CA PHE A 86 -5.58 -2.67 -7.75
C PHE A 86 -5.01 -1.49 -8.54
N HIS A 87 -3.86 -1.72 -9.18
CA HIS A 87 -3.35 -0.80 -10.20
C HIS A 87 -3.81 -1.24 -11.59
N PRO A 88 -4.04 -0.29 -12.51
CA PRO A 88 -4.35 -0.62 -13.88
C PRO A 88 -3.13 -1.21 -14.60
N ARG A 89 -3.40 -1.88 -15.73
CA ARG A 89 -2.35 -2.36 -16.65
C ARG A 89 -1.55 -1.19 -17.20
N VAL A 90 -0.25 -1.40 -17.36
CA VAL A 90 0.59 -0.48 -18.14
C VAL A 90 0.08 -0.46 -19.58
N PRO A 91 -0.11 0.71 -20.22
CA PRO A 91 -0.61 0.79 -21.58
C PRO A 91 0.22 -0.06 -22.56
N GLY A 92 -0.43 -0.98 -23.27
CA GLY A 92 0.22 -1.89 -24.22
C GLY A 92 0.80 -3.18 -23.61
N GLU A 93 0.73 -3.35 -22.29
CA GLU A 93 1.34 -4.48 -21.58
C GLU A 93 0.30 -5.37 -20.88
N ASN A 94 0.75 -6.57 -20.47
CA ASN A 94 -0.08 -7.55 -19.75
C ASN A 94 0.09 -7.50 -18.22
N VAL A 95 0.84 -6.53 -17.70
CA VAL A 95 1.15 -6.38 -16.28
C VAL A 95 0.70 -5.00 -15.78
N SER A 96 0.27 -4.92 -14.52
CA SER A 96 -0.04 -3.64 -13.86
C SER A 96 1.20 -2.90 -13.39
N TYR A 97 1.06 -1.59 -13.16
CA TYR A 97 2.02 -0.82 -12.38
C TYR A 97 2.25 -1.45 -11.01
N THR A 98 3.44 -1.22 -10.45
CA THR A 98 3.81 -1.68 -9.11
C THR A 98 4.00 -0.51 -8.16
N GLU A 99 4.21 -0.81 -6.88
CA GLU A 99 4.41 0.19 -5.85
C GLU A 99 5.42 -0.30 -4.80
N LEU A 100 6.26 0.60 -4.35
CA LEU A 100 7.26 0.34 -3.33
C LEU A 100 6.88 1.04 -2.03
N TYR A 101 6.67 0.26 -0.96
CA TYR A 101 6.47 0.76 0.40
C TYR A 101 7.75 0.79 1.22
N GLU A 102 7.79 1.73 2.17
CA GLU A 102 8.71 1.76 3.31
C GLU A 102 7.93 2.03 4.60
N VAL A 103 8.15 1.23 5.63
CA VAL A 103 7.67 1.56 6.98
C VAL A 103 8.65 2.55 7.62
N LEU A 104 8.24 3.81 7.74
CA LEU A 104 9.06 4.87 8.34
C LEU A 104 9.00 4.86 9.88
N ARG A 105 7.89 4.38 10.44
CA ARG A 105 7.69 4.23 11.88
C ARG A 105 6.58 3.24 12.16
N GLY A 106 6.77 2.40 13.18
CA GLY A 106 5.76 1.43 13.61
C GLY A 106 5.84 0.12 12.81
N GLU A 107 4.70 -0.52 12.64
CA GLU A 107 4.57 -1.86 12.08
C GLU A 107 3.37 -1.90 11.13
N ALA A 108 3.53 -2.58 10.00
CA ALA A 108 2.51 -2.73 8.98
C ALA A 108 2.30 -4.22 8.67
N VAL A 109 1.05 -4.60 8.50
CA VAL A 109 0.69 -5.86 7.86
C VAL A 109 0.15 -5.53 6.47
N TYR A 110 0.85 -5.98 5.44
CA TYR A 110 0.44 -5.83 4.06
C TYR A 110 -0.23 -7.11 3.58
N LEU A 111 -1.47 -7.01 3.11
CA LEU A 111 -2.18 -8.11 2.47
C LEU A 111 -2.23 -7.85 0.97
N PHE A 112 -1.68 -8.77 0.18
CA PHE A 112 -1.73 -8.76 -1.27
C PHE A 112 -2.62 -9.86 -1.78
N GLN A 113 -3.34 -9.61 -2.87
CA GLN A 113 -4.13 -10.62 -3.55
C GLN A 113 -4.03 -10.48 -5.06
N LYS A 114 -3.72 -11.58 -5.73
CA LYS A 114 -3.79 -11.65 -7.19
C LYS A 114 -5.16 -12.11 -7.60
N GLN A 115 -5.76 -11.43 -8.57
CA GLN A 115 -7.05 -11.81 -9.11
C GLN A 115 -7.01 -12.05 -10.61
N ASN A 116 -7.79 -13.03 -11.05
CA ASN A 116 -8.05 -13.32 -12.44
C ASN A 116 -9.54 -13.66 -12.60
N ASN A 117 -10.25 -12.86 -13.41
CA ASN A 117 -11.70 -13.00 -13.63
C ASN A 117 -12.52 -13.13 -12.33
N GLY A 118 -12.16 -12.34 -11.31
CA GLY A 118 -12.85 -12.33 -10.01
C GLY A 118 -12.52 -13.49 -9.08
N LYS A 119 -11.67 -14.43 -9.47
CA LYS A 119 -11.11 -15.49 -8.62
C LYS A 119 -9.78 -15.03 -8.04
N VAL A 120 -9.56 -15.30 -6.75
CA VAL A 120 -8.29 -15.02 -6.08
C VAL A 120 -7.34 -16.21 -6.34
N GLU A 121 -6.22 -15.94 -7.01
CA GLU A 121 -5.24 -16.97 -7.37
C GLU A 121 -4.13 -17.13 -6.34
N ASP A 122 -3.76 -16.04 -5.67
CA ASP A 122 -2.72 -16.01 -4.64
C ASP A 122 -3.04 -14.95 -3.59
N VAL A 123 -2.68 -15.22 -2.34
CA VAL A 123 -2.79 -14.29 -1.22
C VAL A 123 -1.47 -14.29 -0.46
N ILE A 124 -0.85 -13.11 -0.37
CA ILE A 124 0.42 -12.91 0.32
C ILE A 124 0.20 -12.00 1.51
N VAL A 125 0.82 -12.32 2.63
CA VAL A 125 0.94 -11.41 3.76
C VAL A 125 2.41 -11.11 4.00
N VAL A 126 2.72 -9.83 4.18
CA VAL A 126 4.05 -9.35 4.59
C VAL A 126 3.90 -8.53 5.87
N GLU A 127 4.52 -9.00 6.94
CA GLU A 127 4.68 -8.23 8.17
C GLU A 127 5.98 -7.42 8.09
N ALA A 128 5.89 -6.11 8.25
CA ALA A 128 6.98 -5.17 8.07
C ALA A 128 7.10 -4.23 9.28
N HIS A 129 8.34 -3.99 9.71
CA HIS A 129 8.68 -3.09 10.81
C HIS A 129 9.44 -1.88 10.28
N GLU A 130 9.71 -0.91 11.14
CA GLU A 130 10.50 0.27 10.80
C GLU A 130 11.78 -0.06 9.99
N GLY A 131 11.94 0.66 8.87
CA GLY A 131 12.99 0.48 7.88
C GLY A 131 12.73 -0.64 6.87
N ASP A 132 11.73 -1.50 7.03
CA ASP A 132 11.44 -2.55 6.06
C ASP A 132 10.81 -1.99 4.78
N LYS A 133 11.24 -2.55 3.65
CA LYS A 133 10.75 -2.19 2.31
C LYS A 133 9.89 -3.32 1.78
N VAL A 134 8.78 -2.99 1.11
CA VAL A 134 7.91 -4.01 0.52
C VAL A 134 7.54 -3.58 -0.89
N LEU A 135 7.96 -4.35 -1.88
CA LEU A 135 7.70 -4.07 -3.29
C LEU A 135 6.49 -4.88 -3.75
N ILE A 136 5.37 -4.23 -4.01
CA ILE A 136 4.14 -4.89 -4.46
C ILE A 136 4.32 -5.39 -5.89
N PRO A 137 4.12 -6.68 -6.17
CA PRO A 137 4.31 -7.22 -7.52
C PRO A 137 3.17 -6.80 -8.47
N PRO A 138 3.40 -6.87 -9.80
CA PRO A 138 2.35 -6.58 -10.78
C PRO A 138 1.15 -7.51 -10.62
N ASN A 139 -0.04 -6.99 -10.90
CA ASN A 139 -1.34 -7.66 -10.87
C ASN A 139 -1.86 -8.03 -9.47
N TYR A 140 -1.22 -7.55 -8.40
CA TYR A 140 -1.71 -7.71 -7.04
C TYR A 140 -2.42 -6.45 -6.56
N GLY A 141 -3.63 -6.65 -6.04
CA GLY A 141 -4.29 -5.66 -5.20
C GLY A 141 -3.67 -5.72 -3.81
N HIS A 142 -3.66 -4.61 -3.09
CA HIS A 142 -2.96 -4.52 -1.82
C HIS A 142 -3.74 -3.68 -0.80
N ILE A 143 -3.66 -4.12 0.46
CA ILE A 143 -4.26 -3.48 1.64
C ILE A 143 -3.16 -3.34 2.70
N THR A 144 -3.09 -2.18 3.34
CA THR A 144 -2.22 -1.97 4.50
C THR A 144 -3.07 -1.95 5.76
N ILE A 145 -2.64 -2.71 6.77
CA ILE A 145 -3.35 -2.87 8.04
C ILE A 145 -2.40 -2.43 9.15
N ASN A 146 -2.89 -1.60 10.08
CA ASN A 146 -2.19 -1.31 11.32
C ASN A 146 -2.82 -2.14 12.45
N SER A 147 -2.19 -3.28 12.75
CA SER A 147 -2.62 -4.20 13.82
C SER A 147 -1.98 -3.88 15.18
N SER A 148 -1.23 -2.78 15.28
CA SER A 148 -0.53 -2.37 16.50
C SER A 148 -1.32 -1.33 17.29
N ASN A 149 -0.91 -1.08 18.54
CA ASN A 149 -1.42 0.03 19.35
C ASN A 149 -0.63 1.36 19.15
N LYS A 150 0.18 1.45 18.09
CA LYS A 150 1.01 2.62 17.76
C LYS A 150 0.62 3.18 16.40
N ILE A 151 1.02 4.43 16.15
CA ILE A 151 0.87 5.04 14.82
C ILE A 151 1.80 4.33 13.84
N LEU A 152 1.23 3.85 12.74
CA LEU A 152 1.98 3.44 11.55
C LEU A 152 2.20 4.67 10.66
N LYS A 153 3.45 4.98 10.33
CA LYS A 153 3.82 5.93 9.28
C LYS A 153 4.58 5.18 8.20
N MET A 154 4.09 5.25 6.97
CA MET A 154 4.75 4.64 5.82
C MET A 154 4.89 5.63 4.67
N ALA A 155 5.86 5.36 3.81
CA ALA A 155 6.04 6.05 2.54
C ALA A 155 5.81 5.09 1.39
N ASN A 156 5.45 5.64 0.23
CA ASN A 156 5.33 4.88 -1.00
C ASN A 156 5.86 5.63 -2.21
N LEU A 157 6.51 4.90 -3.12
CA LEU A 157 6.86 5.33 -4.46
C LEU A 157 5.98 4.57 -5.46
N VAL A 158 5.31 5.31 -6.32
CA VAL A 158 4.32 4.77 -7.25
C VAL A 158 4.30 5.59 -8.54
N ALA A 159 3.84 4.99 -9.63
CA ALA A 159 3.57 5.71 -10.86
C ALA A 159 2.55 6.85 -10.62
N ARG A 160 2.79 7.98 -11.26
CA ARG A 160 2.00 9.21 -11.10
C ARG A 160 0.70 9.15 -11.89
N ASP A 161 0.76 8.63 -13.11
CA ASP A 161 -0.25 8.86 -14.15
C ASP A 161 -1.26 7.72 -14.24
N PHE A 162 -1.71 7.22 -13.08
CA PHE A 162 -2.83 6.28 -13.02
C PHE A 162 -3.79 6.58 -11.87
N GLU A 163 -5.02 6.08 -12.03
CA GLU A 163 -6.03 6.03 -10.98
C GLU A 163 -6.17 4.60 -10.46
N SER A 164 -6.17 4.46 -9.14
CA SER A 164 -6.35 3.18 -8.45
C SER A 164 -7.74 2.61 -8.71
N ASP A 165 -7.83 1.32 -8.99
CA ASP A 165 -9.10 0.60 -9.15
C ASP A 165 -9.53 -0.02 -7.81
N TYR A 166 -10.47 0.65 -7.13
CA TYR A 166 -11.03 0.21 -5.86
C TYR A 166 -12.19 -0.78 -6.01
N GLU A 167 -12.82 -0.83 -7.19
CA GLU A 167 -14.07 -1.58 -7.39
C GLU A 167 -13.95 -3.09 -7.12
N PRO A 168 -12.87 -3.79 -7.54
CA PRO A 168 -12.74 -5.22 -7.27
C PRO A 168 -12.75 -5.56 -5.77
N ILE A 169 -12.18 -4.69 -4.94
CA ILE A 169 -12.15 -4.86 -3.48
C ILE A 169 -13.50 -4.48 -2.87
N LYS A 170 -14.06 -3.33 -3.27
CA LYS A 170 -15.36 -2.85 -2.76
C LYS A 170 -16.50 -3.83 -3.05
N LYS A 171 -16.60 -4.34 -4.29
CA LYS A 171 -17.66 -5.29 -4.70
C LYS A 171 -17.64 -6.60 -3.91
N ARG A 172 -16.49 -6.96 -3.34
CA ARG A 172 -16.30 -8.15 -2.51
C ARG A 172 -16.36 -7.84 -1.02
N GLY A 173 -16.69 -6.62 -0.65
CA GLY A 173 -16.78 -6.20 0.73
C GLY A 173 -15.43 -6.10 1.45
N GLY A 174 -14.30 -6.13 0.72
CA GLY A 174 -12.96 -6.13 1.28
C GLY A 174 -11.97 -7.05 0.56
N GLY A 175 -10.80 -7.21 1.17
CA GLY A 175 -9.77 -8.13 0.69
C GLY A 175 -10.17 -9.60 0.85
N ALA A 176 -9.32 -10.50 0.34
CA ALA A 176 -9.47 -11.95 0.44
C ALA A 176 -9.58 -12.41 1.91
N TYR A 177 -8.88 -11.72 2.81
CA TYR A 177 -8.99 -11.92 4.25
C TYR A 177 -9.12 -10.58 4.96
N TYR A 178 -9.79 -10.60 6.11
CA TYR A 178 -9.80 -9.52 7.09
C TYR A 178 -8.85 -9.89 8.23
N LEU A 179 -8.18 -8.91 8.84
CA LEU A 179 -7.37 -9.14 10.04
C LEU A 179 -8.14 -8.64 11.26
N THR A 180 -8.54 -9.57 12.13
CA THR A 180 -9.29 -9.30 13.35
C THR A 180 -8.44 -9.64 14.59
N THR A 181 -8.97 -9.37 15.77
CA THR A 181 -8.32 -9.76 17.04
C THR A 181 -8.11 -11.27 17.19
N GLU A 182 -8.87 -12.10 16.45
CA GLU A 182 -8.73 -13.56 16.44
C GLU A 182 -7.81 -14.06 15.29
N GLY A 183 -7.25 -13.15 14.50
CA GLY A 183 -6.37 -13.45 13.37
C GLY A 183 -7.02 -13.22 12.01
N PHE A 184 -6.52 -13.91 10.98
CA PHE A 184 -7.02 -13.76 9.61
C PHE A 184 -8.33 -14.52 9.43
N VAL A 185 -9.40 -13.79 9.09
CA VAL A 185 -10.72 -14.34 8.78
C VAL A 185 -10.94 -14.32 7.26
N PRO A 186 -11.26 -15.45 6.61
CA PRO A 186 -11.54 -15.48 5.17
C PRO A 186 -12.77 -14.65 4.84
N ASN A 187 -12.72 -13.93 3.72
CA ASN A 187 -13.87 -13.18 3.24
C ASN A 187 -14.79 -14.07 2.40
N GLU A 188 -15.96 -14.39 2.94
CA GLU A 188 -16.96 -15.28 2.35
C GLU A 188 -17.56 -14.77 1.02
N ASN A 189 -17.36 -13.48 0.68
CA ASN A 189 -17.76 -12.94 -0.62
C ASN A 189 -16.88 -13.42 -1.79
N TYR A 190 -15.79 -14.14 -1.50
CA TYR A 190 -14.98 -14.84 -2.49
C TYR A 190 -15.30 -16.33 -2.46
N GLU A 191 -15.67 -16.91 -3.61
CA GLU A 191 -16.08 -18.33 -3.71
C GLU A 191 -14.98 -19.32 -3.27
N HIS A 192 -13.74 -19.02 -3.62
CA HIS A 192 -12.58 -19.83 -3.31
C HIS A 192 -11.40 -18.93 -2.96
N LEU A 193 -10.75 -19.24 -1.84
CA LEU A 193 -9.59 -18.51 -1.35
C LEU A 193 -8.41 -19.46 -1.17
N PRO A 194 -7.24 -19.15 -1.78
CA PRO A 194 -6.01 -19.86 -1.47
C PRO A 194 -5.56 -19.52 -0.04
N GLN A 195 -4.80 -20.42 0.58
CA GLN A 195 -4.20 -20.15 1.89
C GLN A 195 -3.22 -18.98 1.81
N ILE A 196 -3.12 -18.23 2.92
CA ILE A 196 -2.17 -17.12 3.04
C ILE A 196 -0.74 -17.65 2.97
N ARG A 197 0.05 -17.04 2.09
CA ARG A 197 1.49 -17.23 2.01
C ARG A 197 2.21 -16.06 2.69
N PHE A 198 2.93 -16.36 3.77
CA PHE A 198 3.72 -15.35 4.48
C PHE A 198 5.06 -15.13 3.79
N CYS A 199 5.32 -13.89 3.39
CA CYS A 199 6.57 -13.48 2.75
C CYS A 199 7.34 -12.49 3.64
N LYS A 200 8.66 -12.44 3.44
CA LYS A 200 9.52 -11.46 4.12
C LYS A 200 9.50 -10.13 3.37
N PRO A 201 9.76 -8.99 4.03
CA PRO A 201 9.97 -7.72 3.36
C PRO A 201 11.09 -7.78 2.31
N THR A 202 10.95 -7.00 1.24
CA THR A 202 11.83 -6.90 0.06
C THR A 202 13.13 -6.11 0.36
N ASN A 203 13.83 -6.44 1.45
CA ASN A 203 15.09 -5.81 1.82
C ASN A 203 16.29 -6.43 1.09
N THR A 204 16.24 -6.49 -0.25
CA THR A 204 17.22 -7.22 -1.06
C THR A 204 17.89 -6.35 -2.11
N PRO A 205 19.23 -6.49 -2.30
CA PRO A 205 19.95 -5.83 -3.40
C PRO A 205 19.41 -6.18 -4.79
N LEU A 206 18.69 -7.31 -4.94
CA LEU A 206 18.06 -7.69 -6.21
C LEU A 206 17.12 -6.60 -6.75
N ALA A 207 16.41 -5.90 -5.85
CA ALA A 207 15.53 -4.77 -6.19
C ALA A 207 16.20 -3.40 -5.93
N GLY A 208 17.51 -3.38 -5.65
CA GLY A 208 18.23 -2.19 -5.20
C GLY A 208 17.83 -1.69 -3.81
N LEU A 209 17.27 -2.56 -2.97
CA LEU A 209 16.70 -2.20 -1.67
C LEU A 209 17.53 -2.74 -0.50
N SER A 210 17.47 -2.03 0.62
CA SER A 210 18.04 -2.49 1.89
C SER A 210 17.26 -1.89 3.05
N LYS A 211 17.25 -2.58 4.20
CA LYS A 211 16.56 -2.08 5.40
C LYS A 211 17.15 -0.77 5.91
N SER A 212 18.47 -0.59 5.80
CA SER A 212 19.20 0.55 6.35
C SER A 212 19.18 1.84 5.49
N LYS A 213 18.62 1.80 4.27
CA LYS A 213 18.52 2.96 3.39
C LYS A 213 17.06 3.30 3.11
N GLU A 214 16.68 4.56 3.34
CA GLU A 214 15.34 5.06 3.00
C GLU A 214 15.10 5.01 1.49
N ILE A 215 13.88 4.70 1.05
CA ILE A 215 13.52 4.68 -0.37
C ILE A 215 13.59 6.08 -0.98
N TYR A 216 13.40 7.13 -0.15
CA TYR A 216 13.55 8.52 -0.61
C TYR A 216 14.97 8.81 -1.11
N SER A 217 15.99 8.09 -0.62
CA SER A 217 17.36 8.26 -1.10
C SER A 217 17.53 7.88 -2.58
N LEU A 218 16.68 6.99 -3.12
CA LEU A 218 16.69 6.60 -4.53
C LEU A 218 16.28 7.76 -5.45
N VAL A 219 15.46 8.69 -4.97
CA VAL A 219 15.02 9.87 -5.73
C VAL A 219 16.17 10.87 -5.95
N LYS A 220 17.21 10.83 -5.11
CA LYS A 220 18.28 11.84 -5.09
C LYS A 220 19.35 11.67 -6.18
N SER A 221 19.26 10.63 -7.01
CA SER A 221 20.26 10.32 -8.04
C SER A 221 19.64 9.63 -9.26
N ASP A 222 20.27 9.80 -10.42
CA ASP A 222 19.80 9.18 -11.67
C ASP A 222 19.90 7.64 -11.62
N GLU A 223 20.88 7.10 -10.89
CA GLU A 223 21.01 5.66 -10.64
C GLU A 223 19.86 5.12 -9.78
N GLY A 224 19.47 5.85 -8.73
CA GLY A 224 18.32 5.49 -7.92
C GLY A 224 17.00 5.58 -8.70
N ILE A 225 16.82 6.62 -9.53
CA ILE A 225 15.66 6.72 -10.44
C ILE A 225 15.64 5.55 -11.43
N ARG A 226 16.80 5.16 -11.99
CA ARG A 226 16.89 3.99 -12.88
C ARG A 226 16.51 2.70 -12.15
N THR A 227 16.92 2.55 -10.89
CA THR A 227 16.51 1.41 -10.04
C THR A 227 14.99 1.34 -9.93
N LEU A 228 14.31 2.48 -9.75
CA LEU A 228 12.85 2.55 -9.59
C LEU A 228 12.06 2.30 -10.88
N ARG A 229 12.70 2.03 -12.03
CA ARG A 229 12.00 1.78 -13.31
C ARG A 229 11.03 0.61 -13.24
N TYR A 230 11.23 -0.36 -12.36
CA TYR A 230 10.26 -1.46 -12.18
C TYR A 230 8.87 -0.97 -11.75
N LEU A 231 8.75 0.25 -11.20
CA LEU A 231 7.48 0.86 -10.83
C LEU A 231 6.63 1.28 -12.03
N THR A 232 7.27 1.71 -13.12
CA THR A 232 6.61 2.24 -14.32
C THR A 232 6.72 1.30 -15.52
N HIS A 233 7.75 0.46 -15.56
CA HIS A 233 8.04 -0.52 -16.62
C HIS A 233 8.21 -1.94 -16.06
N PRO A 234 7.27 -2.48 -15.25
CA PRO A 234 7.41 -3.79 -14.62
C PRO A 234 7.60 -4.96 -15.59
N GLN A 235 7.17 -4.83 -16.85
CA GLN A 235 7.38 -5.82 -17.90
C GLN A 235 8.87 -6.06 -18.21
N GLU A 236 9.73 -5.08 -17.95
CA GLU A 236 11.19 -5.20 -18.11
C GLU A 236 11.84 -5.99 -16.95
N TYR A 237 11.08 -6.29 -15.87
CA TYR A 237 11.59 -6.84 -14.61
C TYR A 237 10.83 -8.08 -14.15
N THR A 238 10.15 -8.82 -15.05
CA THR A 238 9.36 -10.01 -14.70
C THR A 238 10.17 -11.05 -13.92
N GLU A 239 11.38 -11.38 -14.37
CA GLU A 239 12.28 -12.32 -13.68
C GLU A 239 12.63 -11.86 -12.26
N MET A 240 12.77 -10.54 -12.04
CA MET A 240 13.02 -10.00 -10.71
C MET A 240 11.82 -10.29 -9.79
N PHE A 241 10.60 -10.03 -10.26
CA PHE A 241 9.38 -10.28 -9.49
C PHE A 241 9.15 -11.77 -9.20
N GLU A 242 9.40 -12.65 -10.18
CA GLU A 242 9.32 -14.11 -10.01
C GLU A 242 10.31 -14.65 -8.96
N ARG A 243 11.44 -13.97 -8.76
CA ARG A 243 12.42 -14.32 -7.73
C ARG A 243 12.10 -13.77 -6.35
N LEU A 244 11.26 -12.73 -6.28
CA LEU A 244 10.85 -12.10 -5.02
C LEU A 244 9.66 -12.80 -4.37
N TYR A 245 8.75 -13.37 -5.17
CA TYR A 245 7.48 -13.92 -4.73
C TYR A 245 7.22 -15.33 -5.26
#